data_AF-A0A7C3D1G9-F1
#
_entry.id   AF-A0A7C3D1G9-F1
#
_cell.length_a   1.000
_cell.length_b   1.000
_cell.length_c   1.000
_cell.angle_alpha   90.00
_cell.angle_beta   90.00
_cell.angle_gamma   90.00
#
_symmetry.space_group_name_H-M   'P 1'
#
loop_
_entity.id
_entity.type
_entity.pdbx_description
1 polymer ?
#
loop_
_entity_poly.entity_id
_entity_poly.type
_entity_poly.pdbx_seq_one_letter_code
_entity_poly.pdbx_strand_id
1 'polypeptide(L)'
;MNWIEVSVTTDREAAEAVAELFNRYGQGGAVVETPVDCFEYELEGRLPETVIVKTYLPAEGSDSALRRLEEGLWHLGRIRPIPSPVVRRLAEEDWAEAWKRQYHRLRVGQRTVIVPAW
;
A
#
# COMPACT_ATOMS: atom_id res chain seq x y z
N MET A 1 -12.21 14.23 -2.59
CA MET A 1 -11.95 13.80 -1.21
C MET A 1 -10.48 13.43 -1.07
N ASN A 2 -9.72 14.15 -0.25
CA ASN A 2 -8.32 13.81 -0.04
C ASN A 2 -8.20 12.60 0.90
N TRP A 3 -7.19 11.78 0.68
CA TRP A 3 -6.87 10.60 1.49
C TRP A 3 -5.53 10.77 2.18
N ILE A 4 -5.33 10.02 3.26
CA ILE A 4 -4.06 9.84 3.93
C ILE A 4 -3.71 8.36 3.82
N GLU A 5 -2.56 8.07 3.22
CA GLU A 5 -1.94 6.75 3.24
C GLU A 5 -1.00 6.69 4.44
N VAL A 6 -1.16 5.66 5.26
CA VAL A 6 -0.23 5.31 6.34
C VAL A 6 0.44 4.01 5.94
N SER A 7 1.77 3.97 5.96
CA SER A 7 2.55 2.80 5.54
C SER A 7 3.68 2.48 6.51
N VAL A 8 3.97 1.19 6.68
CA VAL A 8 5.05 0.68 7.53
C VAL A 8 5.76 -0.42 6.77
N THR A 9 7.09 -0.33 6.71
CA THR A 9 7.94 -1.42 6.21
C THR A 9 8.31 -2.32 7.39
N THR A 10 7.98 -3.60 7.31
CA THR A 10 8.19 -4.55 8.41
C THR A 10 8.60 -5.91 7.87
N ASP A 11 9.14 -6.79 8.72
CA ASP A 11 9.33 -8.19 8.38
C ASP A 11 8.00 -8.93 8.18
N ARG A 12 8.06 -10.10 7.53
CA ARG A 12 6.87 -10.89 7.18
C ARG A 12 6.11 -11.40 8.40
N GLU A 13 6.80 -11.68 9.51
CA GLU A 13 6.16 -12.19 10.71
C GLU A 13 5.34 -11.11 11.44
N ALA A 14 5.80 -9.86 11.46
CA ALA A 14 5.05 -8.75 12.04
C ALA A 14 3.95 -8.22 11.10
N ALA A 15 3.98 -8.56 9.81
CA ALA A 15 3.05 -8.06 8.81
C ALA A 15 1.58 -8.32 9.18
N GLU A 16 1.26 -9.51 9.70
CA GLU A 16 -0.12 -9.87 10.07
C GLU A 16 -0.63 -9.03 11.25
N ALA A 17 0.22 -8.81 12.27
CA ALA A 17 -0.14 -7.99 13.43
C ALA A 17 -0.33 -6.51 13.04
N VAL A 18 0.54 -5.99 12.16
CA VAL A 18 0.39 -4.63 11.62
C VAL A 18 -0.86 -4.52 10.76
N ALA A 19 -1.14 -5.52 9.91
CA ALA A 19 -2.33 -5.54 9.06
C ALA A 19 -3.61 -5.60 9.90
N GLU A 20 -3.63 -6.36 10.98
CA GLU A 20 -4.75 -6.43 11.92
C GLU A 20 -5.01 -5.07 12.58
N LEU A 21 -3.95 -4.41 13.09
CA LEU A 21 -4.04 -3.05 13.62
C LEU A 21 -4.60 -2.07 12.59
N PHE A 22 -4.10 -2.16 11.36
CA PHE A 22 -4.50 -1.30 10.25
C PHE A 22 -5.96 -1.56 9.84
N ASN A 23 -6.43 -2.81 9.88
CA ASN A 23 -7.83 -3.16 9.63
C ASN A 23 -8.79 -2.59 10.69
N ARG A 24 -8.34 -2.42 11.94
CA ARG A 24 -9.20 -1.86 13.00
C ARG A 24 -9.47 -0.36 12.84
N TYR A 25 -8.49 0.40 12.37
CA TYR A 25 -8.54 1.86 12.40
C TYR A 25 -8.52 2.50 11.01
N GLY A 26 -8.08 1.77 9.99
CA GLY A 26 -8.09 2.19 8.60
C GLY A 26 -9.44 2.00 7.90
N GLN A 27 -9.59 2.62 6.73
CA GLN A 27 -10.73 2.42 5.83
C GLN A 27 -10.31 1.62 4.60
N GLY A 28 -11.20 0.72 4.16
CA GLY A 28 -10.96 -0.13 2.99
C GLY A 28 -10.05 -1.34 3.24
N GLY A 29 -9.63 -1.57 4.49
CA GLY A 29 -8.77 -2.67 4.89
C GLY A 29 -7.26 -2.37 4.76
N ALA A 30 -6.45 -3.29 5.26
CA ALA A 30 -5.00 -3.25 5.17
C ALA A 30 -4.54 -3.90 3.85
N VAL A 31 -3.54 -3.29 3.23
CA VAL A 31 -2.87 -3.80 2.04
C VAL A 31 -1.47 -4.26 2.44
N VAL A 32 -1.08 -5.47 2.04
CA VAL A 32 0.28 -5.98 2.24
C VAL A 32 0.94 -6.07 0.87
N GLU A 33 1.98 -5.26 0.66
CA GLU A 33 2.76 -5.22 -0.58
C GLU A 33 4.12 -5.87 -0.36
N THR A 34 4.53 -6.70 -1.31
CA THR A 34 5.90 -7.20 -1.37
C THR A 34 6.66 -6.37 -2.42
N PRO A 35 7.68 -5.58 -2.04
CA PRO A 35 8.38 -4.71 -2.97
C PRO A 35 9.33 -5.54 -3.84
N VAL A 36 8.82 -6.01 -4.98
CA VAL A 36 9.61 -6.71 -6.01
C VAL A 36 9.62 -5.88 -7.28
N ASP A 37 10.81 -5.65 -7.82
CA ASP A 37 11.02 -4.94 -9.10
C ASP A 37 11.05 -5.89 -10.30
N CYS A 38 10.47 -7.08 -10.14
CA CYS A 38 10.42 -8.13 -11.16
C CYS A 38 9.12 -8.94 -11.02
N PHE A 39 8.81 -9.73 -12.04
CA PHE A 39 7.69 -10.66 -11.96
C PHE A 39 7.99 -11.78 -10.98
N GLU A 40 6.95 -12.33 -10.35
CA GLU A 40 7.07 -13.37 -9.33
C GLU A 40 7.83 -14.63 -9.81
N TYR A 41 7.74 -14.97 -11.11
CA TYR A 41 8.47 -16.10 -11.69
C TYR A 41 9.98 -15.85 -11.83
N GLU A 42 10.44 -14.60 -11.75
CA GLU A 42 11.84 -14.19 -11.83
C GLU A 42 12.53 -14.23 -10.45
N LEU A 43 11.78 -14.43 -9.36
CA LEU A 43 12.32 -14.36 -8.01
C LEU A 43 13.28 -15.50 -7.63
N GLU A 44 13.41 -16.56 -8.45
CA GLU A 44 14.18 -17.79 -8.12
C GLU A 44 13.91 -18.32 -6.69
N GLY A 45 12.69 -18.10 -6.16
CA GLY A 45 12.31 -18.46 -4.79
C GLY A 45 12.82 -17.55 -3.67
N ARG A 46 13.52 -16.44 -3.97
CA ARG A 46 13.97 -15.44 -3.00
C ARG A 46 12.97 -14.32 -2.84
N LEU A 47 12.05 -14.47 -1.90
CA LEU A 47 11.15 -13.39 -1.50
C LEU A 47 11.92 -12.31 -0.71
N PRO A 48 11.58 -11.02 -0.88
CA PRO A 48 12.06 -9.98 0.02
C PRO A 48 11.76 -10.31 1.47
N GLU A 49 12.73 -10.04 2.34
CA GLU A 49 12.60 -10.24 3.79
C GLU A 49 11.58 -9.28 4.42
N THR A 50 11.37 -8.13 3.77
CA THR A 50 10.47 -7.08 4.23
C THR A 50 9.26 -6.94 3.31
N VAL A 51 8.13 -6.57 3.91
CA VAL A 51 6.90 -6.17 3.22
C VAL A 51 6.49 -4.78 3.68
N ILE A 52 5.67 -4.12 2.86
CA ILE A 52 5.08 -2.82 3.18
C ILE A 52 3.60 -3.05 3.50
N VAL A 53 3.20 -2.74 4.73
CA VAL A 53 1.78 -2.78 5.11
C VAL A 53 1.23 -1.36 5.05
N LYS A 54 0.09 -1.18 4.39
CA LYS A 54 -0.55 0.11 4.16
C LYS A 54 -1.99 0.12 4.60
N THR A 55 -2.48 1.29 5.00
CA THR A 55 -3.90 1.57 5.14
C THR A 55 -4.20 3.01 4.77
N TYR A 56 -5.49 3.31 4.62
CA TYR A 56 -5.97 4.59 4.12
C TYR A 56 -7.00 5.19 5.07
N LEU A 57 -6.95 6.50 5.21
CA LEU A 57 -7.87 7.28 6.04
C LEU A 57 -8.38 8.47 5.23
N PRO A 58 -9.62 8.93 5.44
CA PRO A 58 -10.06 10.23 4.93
C PRO A 58 -9.14 11.32 5.48
N ALA A 59 -8.81 12.34 4.69
CA ALA A 59 -7.95 13.43 5.17
C ALA A 59 -8.62 14.30 6.24
N GLU A 60 -9.95 14.29 6.33
CA GLU A 60 -10.71 15.03 7.33
C GLU A 60 -11.22 14.09 8.42
N GLY A 61 -11.06 14.49 9.68
CA GLY A 61 -11.59 13.75 10.84
C GLY A 61 -10.82 12.49 11.24
N SER A 62 -9.63 12.26 10.69
CA SER A 62 -8.82 11.05 10.93
C SER A 62 -7.73 11.20 11.99
N ASP A 63 -7.60 12.35 12.65
CA ASP A 63 -6.55 12.59 13.67
C ASP A 63 -6.58 11.57 14.80
N SER A 64 -7.78 11.16 15.23
CA SER A 64 -7.94 10.15 16.28
C SER A 64 -7.51 8.77 15.81
N ALA A 65 -7.86 8.38 14.58
CA ALA A 65 -7.47 7.11 13.99
C ALA A 65 -5.95 7.03 13.76
N LEU A 66 -5.35 8.12 13.26
CA LEU A 66 -3.91 8.21 13.07
C LEU A 66 -3.15 8.04 14.38
N ARG A 67 -3.59 8.71 15.46
CA ARG A 67 -3.00 8.52 16.80
C ARG A 67 -3.13 7.09 17.30
N ARG A 68 -4.28 6.43 17.08
CA ARG A 68 -4.47 5.02 17.46
C ARG A 68 -3.55 4.08 16.69
N LEU A 69 -3.31 4.36 15.41
CA LEU A 69 -2.35 3.61 14.60
C LEU A 69 -0.92 3.81 15.12
N GLU A 70 -0.50 5.04 15.38
CA GLU A 70 0.83 5.34 15.93
C GLU A 70 1.06 4.69 17.29
N GLU A 71 0.09 4.79 18.22
CA GLU A 71 0.14 4.14 19.52
C GLU A 71 0.20 2.61 19.39
N GLY A 72 -0.63 2.02 18.53
CA GLY A 72 -0.64 0.58 18.27
C GLY A 72 0.69 0.08 17.69
N LEU A 73 1.26 0.80 16.72
CA LEU A 73 2.57 0.49 16.14
C LEU A 73 3.67 0.61 17.19
N TRP A 74 3.61 1.61 18.06
CA TRP A 74 4.57 1.76 19.16
C TRP A 74 4.54 0.57 20.12
N HIS A 75 3.34 0.07 20.46
CA HIS A 75 3.18 -1.12 21.28
C HIS A 75 3.71 -2.38 20.61
N LEU A 76 3.36 -2.61 19.33
CA LEU A 76 3.90 -3.75 18.57
C LEU A 76 5.43 -3.67 18.46
N GLY A 77 5.96 -2.45 18.33
CA GLY A 77 7.39 -2.13 18.36
C GLY A 77 8.14 -2.56 19.63
N ARG A 78 7.43 -2.85 20.73
CA ARG A 78 8.02 -3.40 21.97
C ARG A 78 8.23 -4.90 21.91
N ILE A 79 7.51 -5.60 21.04
CA ILE A 79 7.60 -7.05 20.86
C ILE A 79 8.61 -7.37 19.77
N ARG A 80 8.56 -6.63 18.65
CA ARG A 80 9.43 -6.79 17.50
C ARG A 80 9.76 -5.42 16.90
N PRO A 81 10.98 -5.17 16.40
CA PRO A 81 11.31 -3.88 15.81
C PRO A 81 10.36 -3.52 14.66
N ILE A 82 9.61 -2.44 14.82
CA ILE A 82 8.74 -1.86 13.79
C ILE A 82 9.12 -0.38 13.65
N PRO A 83 9.50 0.09 12.45
CA PRO A 83 9.84 1.48 12.25
C PRO A 83 8.62 2.40 12.36
N SER A 84 8.87 3.69 12.54
CA SER A 84 7.80 4.70 12.50
C SER A 84 7.07 4.68 11.15
N PRO A 85 5.74 4.88 11.14
CA PRO A 85 4.97 4.91 9.91
C PRO A 85 5.32 6.12 9.04
N VAL A 86 5.26 5.92 7.73
CA VAL A 86 5.30 6.99 6.73
C VAL A 86 3.86 7.39 6.42
N VAL A 87 3.57 8.68 6.53
CA VAL A 87 2.24 9.27 6.30
C VAL A 87 2.29 10.16 5.06
N ARG A 88 1.42 9.88 4.08
CA ARG A 88 1.37 10.61 2.80
C ARG A 88 -0.06 11.07 2.51
N ARG A 89 -0.22 12.31 2.05
CA ARG A 89 -1.52 12.80 1.54
C ARG A 89 -1.67 12.46 0.07
N LEU A 90 -2.86 12.00 -0.32
CA LEU A 90 -3.23 11.61 -1.67
C LEU A 90 -4.44 12.44 -2.13
N ALA A 91 -4.35 13.04 -3.31
CA ALA A 91 -5.49 13.66 -3.97
C ALA A 91 -6.29 12.59 -4.75
N GLU A 92 -7.63 12.66 -4.68
CA GLU A 92 -8.51 11.65 -5.33
C GLU A 92 -8.32 11.56 -6.84
N GLU A 93 -8.25 12.71 -7.50
CA GLU A 93 -8.15 12.81 -8.96
C GLU A 93 -6.87 12.17 -9.49
N ASP A 94 -5.75 12.34 -8.77
CA ASP A 94 -4.48 11.70 -9.14
C ASP A 94 -4.55 10.18 -8.95
N TRP A 95 -5.21 9.69 -7.90
CA TRP A 95 -5.21 8.24 -7.63
C TRP A 95 -6.09 7.45 -8.62
N ALA A 96 -7.30 7.94 -8.91
CA ALA A 96 -8.24 7.22 -9.78
C ALA A 96 -7.77 7.15 -11.24
N GLU A 97 -6.90 8.07 -11.68
CA GLU A 97 -6.53 8.26 -13.09
C GLU A 97 -5.03 8.07 -13.37
N ALA A 98 -4.13 8.10 -12.36
CA ALA A 98 -2.68 8.02 -12.56
C ALA A 98 -2.24 6.78 -13.35
N TRP A 99 -2.91 5.66 -13.13
CA TRP A 99 -2.60 4.40 -13.82
C TRP A 99 -2.84 4.49 -15.34
N LYS A 100 -3.79 5.33 -15.80
CA LYS A 100 -4.09 5.48 -17.24
C LYS A 100 -2.89 6.05 -18.01
N ARG A 101 -2.04 6.86 -17.37
CA ARG A 101 -0.82 7.41 -17.99
C ARG A 101 0.20 6.33 -18.35
N GLN A 102 0.16 5.19 -17.65
CA GLN A 102 1.09 4.07 -17.87
C GLN A 102 0.53 3.04 -18.85
N TYR A 103 -0.77 3.08 -19.18
CA TYR A 103 -1.39 2.17 -20.14
C TYR A 103 -1.29 2.70 -21.57
N HIS A 104 -0.54 1.96 -22.39
CA HIS A 104 -0.30 2.29 -23.80
C HIS A 104 -1.08 1.36 -24.73
N ARG A 105 -1.39 1.87 -25.93
CA ARG A 105 -2.03 1.07 -26.99
C ARG A 105 -1.10 -0.06 -27.39
N LEU A 106 -1.62 -1.29 -27.41
CA LEU A 106 -0.86 -2.47 -27.82
C LEU A 106 -1.20 -2.81 -29.27
N ARG A 107 -0.20 -2.76 -30.16
CA ARG A 107 -0.39 -3.17 -31.56
C ARG A 107 -0.06 -4.66 -31.70
N VAL A 108 -0.99 -5.42 -32.28
CA VAL A 108 -0.84 -6.85 -32.54
C VAL A 108 -0.83 -7.07 -34.05
N GLY A 109 0.35 -7.34 -34.61
CA GLY A 109 0.54 -7.44 -36.06
C GLY A 109 0.28 -6.13 -36.80
N GLN A 110 -0.23 -6.21 -38.03
CA GLN A 110 -0.40 -5.03 -38.89
C GLN A 110 -1.80 -4.39 -38.82
N ARG A 111 -2.83 -5.17 -38.48
CA ARG A 111 -4.25 -4.77 -38.64
C ARG A 111 -5.03 -4.64 -37.32
N THR A 112 -4.44 -5.04 -36.19
CA THR A 112 -5.13 -5.07 -34.90
C THR A 112 -4.43 -4.18 -33.88
N VAL A 113 -5.20 -3.37 -33.17
CA VAL A 113 -4.73 -2.56 -32.05
C VAL A 113 -5.69 -2.78 -30.89
N ILE A 114 -5.14 -3.11 -29.73
CA ILE A 114 -5.86 -3.17 -28.46
C ILE A 114 -5.70 -1.80 -27.82
N VAL A 115 -6.81 -1.11 -27.64
CA VAL A 115 -6.87 0.21 -26.99
C VAL A 115 -7.75 0.11 -25.75
N PRO A 116 -7.46 0.91 -24.72
CA PRO A 116 -8.40 1.08 -23.64
C PRO A 116 -9.73 1.70 -24.08
N ALA A 117 -10.80 1.42 -23.34
CA ALA A 117 -12.14 1.91 -23.66
C ALA A 117 -12.40 3.38 -23.25
N TRP A 118 -11.50 3.95 -22.45
CA TRP A 118 -11.56 5.34 -22.00
C TRP A 118 -10.86 6.30 -22.97
#